data_AF-A0A963VDN7-F1
#
_entry.id   AF-A0A963VDN7-F1
#
_cell.length_a   1.000
_cell.length_b   1.000
_cell.length_c   1.000
_cell.angle_alpha   90.00
_cell.angle_beta   90.00
_cell.angle_gamma   90.00
#
_symmetry.space_group_name_H-M   'P 1'
#
loop_
_entity.id
_entity.type
_entity.pdbx_description
1 polymer ?
#
loop_
_entity_poly.entity_id
_entity_poly.type
_entity_poly.pdbx_seq_one_letter_code
_entity_poly.pdbx_strand_id
1 'polypeptide(L)'
;MSRPAVVIHLPVACLLGQEHVAPYFHKLRDGLEARRIRVEIEALERDGFIDRIGRDENFHIVNHGDFRHPRVLNTASAYIAPFWYLDPVGIRRHSSIAAKTFDPAGIDPSAAHAFFNALRRRRIGERTSRYPQPETAEEMPKGAIAVFLQKGDADTGAHVGRAAMIDALLARHDTSPIVIKPHPRDTSDETADLIAAAARDPRVRVTGANIHDILSAARVTVTINSAVGLESLMHRVPV
;
A
#
# COMPACT_ATOMS: atom_id res chain seq x y z
N MET A 1 0.68 -7.94 -41.45
CA MET A 1 0.56 -7.18 -40.19
C MET A 1 1.24 -7.99 -39.10
N SER A 2 2.07 -7.35 -38.26
CA SER A 2 2.70 -8.04 -37.13
C SER A 2 1.61 -8.48 -36.13
N ARG A 3 1.82 -9.60 -35.46
CA ARG A 3 0.90 -10.07 -34.42
C ARG A 3 0.92 -9.09 -33.24
N PRO A 4 -0.25 -8.68 -32.68
CA PRO A 4 -0.30 -7.80 -31.52
C PRO A 4 0.56 -8.28 -30.35
N ALA A 5 1.24 -7.34 -29.69
CA ALA A 5 2.09 -7.58 -28.54
C ALA A 5 1.45 -7.09 -27.23
N VAL A 6 2.01 -7.50 -26.10
CA VAL A 6 1.79 -6.86 -24.81
C VAL A 6 2.95 -5.89 -24.54
N VAL A 7 2.67 -4.61 -24.37
CA VAL A 7 3.68 -3.59 -24.07
C VAL A 7 3.59 -3.19 -22.60
N ILE A 8 4.66 -3.40 -21.85
CA ILE A 8 4.78 -3.03 -20.43
C ILE A 8 5.47 -1.67 -20.34
N HIS A 9 4.74 -0.68 -19.82
CA HIS A 9 5.23 0.69 -19.65
C HIS A 9 5.73 0.90 -18.22
N LEU A 10 7.00 1.25 -18.07
CA LEU A 10 7.66 1.47 -16.79
C LEU A 10 8.17 2.92 -16.66
N PRO A 11 8.17 3.52 -15.46
CA PRO A 11 8.91 4.75 -15.23
C PRO A 11 10.38 4.61 -15.64
N VAL A 12 10.98 5.67 -16.19
CA VAL A 12 12.39 5.68 -16.61
C VAL A 12 13.33 5.22 -15.48
N ALA A 13 13.07 5.65 -14.24
CA ALA A 13 13.84 5.24 -13.07
C ALA A 13 13.85 3.70 -12.87
N CYS A 14 12.76 3.00 -13.19
CA CYS A 14 12.72 1.54 -13.14
C CYS A 14 13.63 0.91 -14.20
N LEU A 15 13.63 1.46 -15.42
CA LEU A 15 14.47 0.98 -16.52
C LEU A 15 15.97 1.20 -16.27
N LEU A 16 16.30 2.29 -15.56
CA LEU A 16 17.65 2.60 -15.11
C LEU A 16 18.09 1.78 -13.89
N GLY A 17 17.26 0.85 -13.39
CA GLY A 17 17.56 0.01 -12.23
C GLY A 17 17.52 0.75 -10.88
N GLN A 18 16.96 1.95 -10.84
CA GLN A 18 16.90 2.80 -9.64
C GLN A 18 15.71 2.48 -8.73
N GLU A 19 14.77 1.63 -9.18
CA GLU A 19 13.66 1.12 -8.38
C GLU A 19 13.60 -0.41 -8.36
N HIS A 20 13.41 -0.99 -7.17
CA HIS A 20 13.29 -2.44 -6.94
C HIS A 20 11.94 -3.05 -7.38
N VAL A 21 11.48 -2.77 -8.61
CA VAL A 21 10.27 -3.38 -9.19
C VAL A 21 10.56 -4.47 -10.23
N ALA A 22 11.83 -4.63 -10.62
CA ALA A 22 12.26 -5.55 -11.68
C ALA A 22 11.79 -7.01 -11.50
N PRO A 23 11.78 -7.63 -10.29
CA PRO A 23 11.44 -9.05 -10.18
C PRO A 23 10.01 -9.40 -10.57
N TYR A 24 9.05 -8.48 -10.36
CA TYR A 24 7.66 -8.69 -10.78
C TYR A 24 7.52 -8.61 -12.30
N PHE A 25 8.08 -7.57 -12.91
CA PHE A 25 7.96 -7.37 -14.36
C PHE A 25 8.71 -8.43 -15.15
N HIS A 26 9.84 -8.95 -14.64
CA HIS A 26 10.49 -10.12 -15.21
C HIS A 26 9.58 -11.34 -15.17
N LYS A 27 8.99 -11.67 -14.00
CA LYS A 27 8.06 -12.81 -13.88
C LYS A 27 6.83 -12.66 -14.78
N LEU A 28 6.30 -11.44 -14.93
CA LEU A 28 5.18 -11.16 -15.81
C LEU A 28 5.55 -11.39 -17.28
N ARG A 29 6.68 -10.81 -17.73
CA ARG A 29 7.21 -11.01 -19.08
C ARG A 29 7.43 -12.50 -19.35
N ASP A 30 8.20 -13.17 -18.50
CA ASP A 30 8.56 -14.58 -18.67
C ASP A 30 7.30 -15.47 -18.73
N GLY A 31 6.28 -15.17 -17.92
CA GLY A 31 5.00 -15.87 -17.93
C GLY A 31 4.16 -15.65 -19.20
N LEU A 32 4.21 -14.46 -19.80
CA LEU A 32 3.56 -14.14 -21.07
C LEU A 32 4.32 -14.76 -22.25
N GLU A 33 5.65 -14.66 -22.28
CA GLU A 33 6.51 -15.24 -23.30
C GLU A 33 6.42 -16.77 -23.32
N ALA A 34 6.35 -17.42 -22.14
CA ALA A 34 6.10 -18.86 -22.03
C ALA A 34 4.75 -19.28 -22.66
N ARG A 35 3.79 -18.35 -22.77
CA ARG A 35 2.51 -18.52 -23.47
C ARG A 35 2.57 -18.09 -24.94
N ARG A 36 3.77 -17.85 -25.48
CA ARG A 36 4.04 -17.40 -26.85
C ARG A 36 3.38 -16.05 -27.17
N ILE A 37 3.22 -15.20 -26.16
CA ILE A 37 2.79 -13.81 -26.32
C ILE A 37 4.05 -12.95 -26.46
N ARG A 38 4.12 -12.13 -27.51
CA ARG A 38 5.21 -11.17 -27.68
C ARG A 38 5.08 -10.09 -26.62
N VAL A 39 6.17 -9.80 -25.92
CA VAL A 39 6.22 -8.77 -24.88
C VAL A 39 7.27 -7.74 -25.23
N GLU A 40 6.93 -6.47 -25.05
CA GLU A 40 7.83 -5.34 -25.18
C GLU A 40 7.84 -4.56 -23.86
N ILE A 41 8.97 -3.94 -23.53
CA ILE A 41 9.11 -3.10 -22.34
C ILE A 41 9.57 -1.72 -22.81
N GLU A 42 8.84 -0.69 -22.41
CA GLU A 42 9.08 0.69 -22.83
C GLU A 42 9.05 1.66 -21.64
N ALA A 43 9.65 2.83 -21.84
CA ALA A 43 9.47 3.94 -20.93
C ALA A 43 8.03 4.46 -21.01
N LEU A 44 7.42 4.73 -19.85
CA LEU A 44 6.12 5.36 -19.78
C LEU A 44 6.24 6.86 -20.12
N GLU A 45 5.88 7.20 -21.34
CA GLU A 45 5.56 8.56 -21.75
C GLU A 45 4.07 8.82 -21.49
N ARG A 46 3.75 9.66 -20.49
CA ARG A 46 2.35 9.91 -20.08
C ARG A 46 1.62 10.84 -21.05
N ASP A 47 2.32 11.82 -21.58
CA ASP A 47 1.74 12.83 -22.48
C ASP A 47 1.34 12.18 -23.81
N GLY A 48 0.08 12.36 -24.20
CA GLY A 48 -0.48 11.74 -25.42
C GLY A 48 -0.56 10.21 -25.38
N PHE A 49 -0.39 9.56 -24.21
CA PHE A 49 -0.39 8.11 -24.09
C PHE A 49 -1.65 7.46 -24.69
N ILE A 50 -2.83 7.99 -24.36
CA ILE A 50 -4.13 7.49 -24.85
C ILE A 50 -4.25 7.62 -26.38
N ASP A 51 -3.79 8.72 -26.95
CA ASP A 51 -3.84 8.93 -28.40
C ASP A 51 -2.89 7.96 -29.13
N ARG A 52 -1.73 7.67 -28.54
CA ARG A 52 -0.77 6.70 -29.07
C ARG A 52 -1.37 5.30 -29.13
N ILE A 53 -1.90 4.80 -28.02
CA ILE A 53 -2.49 3.45 -27.96
C ILE A 53 -3.73 3.32 -28.85
N GLY A 54 -4.44 4.43 -29.11
CA GLY A 54 -5.56 4.47 -30.04
C GLY A 54 -5.18 4.19 -31.49
N ARG A 55 -3.88 4.33 -31.85
CA ARG A 55 -3.35 4.15 -33.20
C ARG A 55 -2.68 2.78 -33.42
N ASP A 56 -2.55 1.96 -32.39
CA ASP A 56 -2.00 0.61 -32.49
C ASP A 56 -3.02 -0.47 -32.09
N GLU A 57 -2.64 -1.74 -32.25
CA GLU A 57 -3.46 -2.90 -31.89
C GLU A 57 -2.94 -3.65 -30.65
N ASN A 58 -1.95 -3.09 -29.95
CA ASN A 58 -1.28 -3.74 -28.83
C ASN A 58 -2.13 -3.69 -27.55
N PHE A 59 -1.79 -4.56 -26.59
CA PHE A 59 -2.31 -4.50 -25.24
C PHE A 59 -1.26 -3.91 -24.31
N HIS A 60 -1.65 -3.02 -23.41
CA HIS A 60 -0.71 -2.22 -22.62
C HIS A 60 -0.87 -2.50 -21.14
N ILE A 61 0.24 -2.72 -20.44
CA ILE A 61 0.29 -2.82 -18.98
C ILE A 61 1.11 -1.66 -18.46
N VAL A 62 0.51 -0.78 -17.67
CA VAL A 62 1.14 0.50 -17.27
C VAL A 62 1.43 0.53 -15.79
N ASN A 63 2.72 0.60 -15.42
CA ASN A 63 3.12 0.74 -14.03
C ASN A 63 2.80 2.15 -13.51
N HIS A 64 2.21 2.22 -12.31
CA HIS A 64 1.75 3.48 -11.72
C HIS A 64 0.79 4.28 -12.62
N GLY A 65 -0.02 3.57 -13.41
CA GLY A 65 -1.02 4.15 -14.30
C GLY A 65 -2.37 4.41 -13.65
N ASP A 66 -3.11 5.32 -14.27
CA ASP A 66 -4.52 5.67 -14.05
C ASP A 66 -5.26 5.83 -15.40
N PHE A 67 -4.74 5.16 -16.43
CA PHE A 67 -5.22 5.26 -17.81
C PHE A 67 -6.43 4.34 -18.04
N ARG A 68 -7.42 4.83 -18.79
CA ARG A 68 -8.64 4.08 -19.11
C ARG A 68 -8.76 3.85 -20.60
N HIS A 69 -8.64 2.60 -21.01
CA HIS A 69 -8.79 2.17 -22.40
C HIS A 69 -9.04 0.65 -22.46
N PRO A 70 -9.84 0.11 -23.41
CA PRO A 70 -10.13 -1.33 -23.48
C PRO A 70 -8.91 -2.26 -23.61
N ARG A 71 -7.79 -1.71 -24.08
CA ARG A 71 -6.50 -2.41 -24.23
C ARG A 71 -5.46 -2.00 -23.18
N VAL A 72 -5.86 -1.45 -22.04
CA VAL A 72 -4.95 -1.02 -20.96
C VAL A 72 -5.31 -1.66 -19.63
N LEU A 73 -4.30 -2.15 -18.92
CA LEU A 73 -4.37 -2.46 -17.50
C LEU A 73 -3.31 -1.68 -16.72
N ASN A 74 -3.71 -1.09 -15.61
CA ASN A 74 -2.83 -0.37 -14.71
C ASN A 74 -2.31 -1.32 -13.62
N THR A 75 -1.01 -1.26 -13.35
CA THR A 75 -0.36 -2.13 -12.37
C THR A 75 0.45 -1.32 -11.37
N ALA A 76 0.51 -1.82 -10.14
CA ALA A 76 1.43 -1.37 -9.10
C ALA A 76 1.41 -2.38 -7.95
N SER A 77 2.44 -2.33 -7.12
CA SER A 77 2.46 -3.10 -5.88
C SER A 77 1.21 -2.78 -5.03
N ALA A 78 0.49 -3.83 -4.63
CA ALA A 78 -0.63 -3.71 -3.71
C ALA A 78 -0.14 -3.37 -2.29
N TYR A 79 -1.06 -3.08 -1.38
CA TYR A 79 -0.72 -2.72 0.00
C TYR A 79 0.04 -3.84 0.73
N ILE A 80 -0.35 -5.09 0.49
CA ILE A 80 0.27 -6.27 1.09
C ILE A 80 1.02 -7.06 0.01
N ALA A 81 2.31 -7.34 0.23
CA ALA A 81 3.04 -8.23 -0.67
C ALA A 81 2.59 -9.70 -0.49
N PRO A 82 2.69 -10.54 -1.54
CA PRO A 82 3.33 -10.28 -2.83
C PRO A 82 2.31 -9.82 -3.89
N PHE A 83 1.17 -9.27 -3.49
CA PHE A 83 0.07 -8.94 -4.40
C PHE A 83 0.35 -7.66 -5.20
N TRP A 84 -0.22 -7.61 -6.39
CA TRP A 84 -0.12 -6.50 -7.34
C TRP A 84 -1.51 -6.17 -7.87
N TYR A 85 -1.75 -4.89 -8.15
CA TYR A 85 -2.89 -4.47 -8.95
C TYR A 85 -2.64 -4.85 -10.41
N LEU A 86 -3.72 -5.22 -11.11
CA LEU A 86 -3.79 -5.29 -12.55
C LEU A 86 -5.24 -4.95 -12.93
N ASP A 87 -5.50 -3.67 -13.18
CA ASP A 87 -6.85 -3.12 -13.09
C ASP A 87 -7.15 -2.14 -14.25
N PRO A 88 -8.34 -2.20 -14.86
CA PRO A 88 -8.67 -1.41 -16.06
C PRO A 88 -8.94 0.08 -15.78
N VAL A 89 -9.06 0.48 -14.51
CA VAL A 89 -9.39 1.85 -14.11
C VAL A 89 -8.17 2.58 -13.53
N GLY A 90 -7.41 1.91 -12.67
CA GLY A 90 -6.27 2.51 -11.98
C GLY A 90 -5.77 1.64 -10.83
N ILE A 91 -5.01 2.22 -9.91
CA ILE A 91 -4.40 1.49 -8.79
C ILE A 91 -4.82 2.05 -7.44
N ARG A 92 -4.73 1.24 -6.38
CA ARG A 92 -5.05 1.65 -5.00
C ARG A 92 -6.46 2.26 -4.93
N ARG A 93 -6.61 3.45 -4.35
CA ARG A 93 -7.90 4.16 -4.26
C ARG A 93 -8.53 4.47 -5.62
N HIS A 94 -7.73 4.55 -6.68
CA HIS A 94 -8.20 4.83 -8.05
C HIS A 94 -8.54 3.55 -8.84
N SER A 95 -8.37 2.38 -8.23
CA SER A 95 -8.71 1.12 -8.89
C SER A 95 -10.22 0.89 -8.95
N SER A 96 -10.64 -0.02 -9.82
CA SER A 96 -12.04 -0.39 -9.99
C SER A 96 -12.72 -0.87 -8.70
N ILE A 97 -11.94 -1.30 -7.69
CA ILE A 97 -12.48 -1.74 -6.39
C ILE A 97 -13.24 -0.63 -5.66
N ALA A 98 -12.89 0.63 -5.87
CA ALA A 98 -13.53 1.77 -5.22
C ALA A 98 -15.02 1.92 -5.58
N ALA A 99 -15.42 1.40 -6.74
CA ALA A 99 -16.81 1.39 -7.19
C ALA A 99 -17.57 0.09 -6.85
N LYS A 100 -16.91 -0.88 -6.20
CA LYS A 100 -17.53 -2.16 -5.86
C LYS A 100 -18.22 -2.09 -4.49
N THR A 101 -19.39 -2.73 -4.41
CA THR A 101 -20.04 -3.01 -3.12
C THR A 101 -19.50 -4.33 -2.57
N PHE A 102 -19.15 -4.35 -1.29
CA PHE A 102 -18.75 -5.58 -0.61
C PHE A 102 -19.98 -6.44 -0.31
N ASP A 103 -20.04 -7.64 -0.90
CA ASP A 103 -21.07 -8.63 -0.60
C ASP A 103 -20.43 -9.81 0.17
N PRO A 104 -20.64 -9.90 1.50
CA PRO A 104 -20.11 -11.01 2.29
C PRO A 104 -20.80 -12.34 2.01
N ALA A 105 -22.03 -12.35 1.48
CA ALA A 105 -22.77 -13.59 1.23
C ALA A 105 -22.23 -14.34 0.01
N GLY A 106 -21.62 -13.64 -0.95
CA GLY A 106 -20.94 -14.23 -2.10
C GLY A 106 -19.55 -14.79 -1.84
N ILE A 107 -19.06 -14.74 -0.59
CA ILE A 107 -17.70 -15.18 -0.23
C ILE A 107 -17.76 -16.54 0.44
N ASP A 108 -16.98 -17.51 -0.06
CA ASP A 108 -16.77 -18.79 0.64
C ASP A 108 -16.02 -18.52 1.96
N PRO A 109 -16.66 -18.74 3.13
CA PRO A 109 -16.05 -18.44 4.41
C PRO A 109 -14.87 -19.36 4.71
N SER A 110 -14.87 -20.61 4.24
CA SER A 110 -13.77 -21.55 4.47
C SER A 110 -12.52 -21.11 3.70
N ALA A 111 -12.69 -20.78 2.42
CA ALA A 111 -11.60 -20.26 1.59
C ALA A 111 -11.05 -18.93 2.13
N ALA A 112 -11.92 -18.01 2.54
CA ALA A 112 -11.53 -16.73 3.11
C ALA A 112 -10.72 -16.90 4.42
N HIS A 113 -11.17 -17.77 5.32
CA HIS A 113 -10.42 -18.07 6.55
C HIS A 113 -9.06 -18.72 6.27
N ALA A 114 -9.00 -19.67 5.34
CA ALA A 114 -7.74 -20.31 4.96
C ALA A 114 -6.74 -19.30 4.40
N PHE A 115 -7.20 -18.41 3.51
CA PHE A 115 -6.39 -17.33 2.95
C PHE A 115 -5.91 -16.35 4.03
N PHE A 116 -6.83 -15.87 4.88
CA PHE A 116 -6.50 -14.96 5.97
C PHE A 116 -5.48 -15.55 6.95
N ASN A 117 -5.63 -16.83 7.33
CA ASN A 117 -4.71 -17.51 8.22
C ASN A 117 -3.33 -17.71 7.57
N ALA A 118 -3.28 -18.02 6.27
CA ALA A 118 -2.01 -18.09 5.54
C ALA A 118 -1.30 -16.74 5.51
N LEU A 119 -2.05 -15.66 5.28
CA LEU A 119 -1.51 -14.31 5.28
C LEU A 119 -0.97 -13.89 6.66
N ARG A 120 -1.72 -14.19 7.72
CA ARG A 120 -1.30 -13.97 9.11
C ARG A 120 -0.01 -14.72 9.44
N ARG A 121 0.09 -16.01 9.10
CA ARG A 121 1.31 -16.79 9.36
C ARG A 121 2.54 -16.15 8.71
N ARG A 122 2.42 -15.75 7.45
CA ARG A 122 3.52 -15.13 6.70
C ARG A 122 3.90 -13.74 7.24
N ARG A 123 2.92 -12.91 7.59
CA ARG A 123 3.18 -11.52 8.00
C ARG A 123 3.51 -11.40 9.47
N ILE A 124 2.58 -11.85 10.30
CA ILE A 124 2.68 -11.73 11.75
C ILE A 124 3.70 -12.73 12.29
N GLY A 125 3.67 -13.98 11.81
CA GLY A 125 4.58 -15.02 12.28
C GLY A 125 6.06 -14.72 11.98
N GLU A 126 6.35 -14.21 10.79
CA GLU A 126 7.70 -13.79 10.40
C GLU A 126 8.05 -12.35 10.84
N ARG A 127 7.09 -11.63 11.42
CA ARG A 127 7.20 -10.22 11.83
C ARG A 127 7.63 -9.29 10.68
N THR A 128 7.13 -9.54 9.47
CA THR A 128 7.48 -8.78 8.26
C THR A 128 6.33 -7.92 7.74
N SER A 129 6.69 -6.70 7.32
CA SER A 129 5.77 -5.76 6.66
C SER A 129 6.31 -5.35 5.28
N ARG A 130 5.73 -4.33 4.67
CA ARG A 130 6.15 -3.74 3.39
C ARG A 130 7.57 -3.18 3.45
N TYR A 131 7.93 -2.54 4.55
CA TYR A 131 9.26 -1.96 4.77
C TYR A 131 10.04 -2.78 5.81
N PRO A 132 11.39 -2.75 5.76
CA PRO A 132 12.22 -3.36 6.80
C PRO A 132 11.76 -2.94 8.20
N GLN A 133 11.69 -3.91 9.10
CA GLN A 133 11.29 -3.70 10.49
C GLN A 133 12.47 -4.05 11.41
N PRO A 134 12.57 -3.42 12.59
CA PRO A 134 13.51 -3.88 13.61
C PRO A 134 13.26 -5.35 13.98
N GLU A 135 14.35 -6.09 14.17
CA GLU A 135 14.31 -7.48 14.65
C GLU A 135 14.05 -7.53 16.16
N THR A 136 14.68 -6.61 16.90
CA THR A 136 14.51 -6.47 18.34
C THR A 136 13.06 -6.20 18.69
N ALA A 137 12.48 -7.06 19.52
CA ALA A 137 11.15 -6.87 20.06
C ALA A 137 11.16 -5.75 21.10
N GLU A 138 10.13 -4.89 21.06
CA GLU A 138 9.95 -3.80 22.01
C GLU A 138 8.61 -3.95 22.72
N GLU A 139 8.60 -3.82 24.06
CA GLU A 139 7.35 -3.89 24.82
C GLU A 139 6.53 -2.61 24.65
N MET A 140 5.27 -2.80 24.29
CA MET A 140 4.32 -1.73 24.03
C MET A 140 3.26 -1.65 25.13
N PRO A 141 2.79 -0.44 25.48
CA PRO A 141 1.71 -0.30 26.46
C PRO A 141 0.44 -1.03 25.99
N LYS A 142 -0.09 -1.93 26.83
CA LYS A 142 -1.32 -2.67 26.51
C LYS A 142 -2.52 -1.72 26.42
N GLY A 143 -3.40 -1.99 25.46
CA GLY A 143 -4.59 -1.17 25.22
C GLY A 143 -4.28 0.15 24.51
N ALA A 144 -3.09 0.28 23.90
CA ALA A 144 -2.71 1.51 23.21
C ALA A 144 -3.58 1.79 21.98
N ILE A 145 -3.71 3.08 21.66
CA ILE A 145 -4.12 3.56 20.35
C ILE A 145 -2.86 3.57 19.47
N ALA A 146 -2.79 2.69 18.48
CA ALA A 146 -1.67 2.66 17.55
C ALA A 146 -1.91 3.65 16.40
N VAL A 147 -0.98 4.57 16.16
CA VAL A 147 -1.08 5.58 15.11
C VAL A 147 0.06 5.36 14.12
N PHE A 148 -0.29 5.12 12.86
CA PHE A 148 0.69 4.94 11.79
C PHE A 148 0.61 6.09 10.79
N LEU A 149 1.68 6.89 10.74
CA LEU A 149 1.78 8.02 9.83
C LEU A 149 2.17 7.56 8.43
N GLN A 150 1.80 8.36 7.43
CA GLN A 150 2.18 8.21 6.03
C GLN A 150 3.09 9.36 5.61
N LYS A 151 3.75 9.22 4.46
CA LYS A 151 4.62 10.25 3.91
C LYS A 151 3.79 11.43 3.40
N GLY A 152 3.87 12.58 4.08
CA GLY A 152 3.12 13.78 3.70
C GLY A 152 1.60 13.61 3.67
N ASP A 153 0.90 14.69 3.32
CA ASP A 153 -0.57 14.69 3.11
C ASP A 153 -0.96 14.71 1.62
N ALA A 154 0.00 15.03 0.74
CA ALA A 154 -0.21 15.11 -0.70
C ALA A 154 -0.60 13.75 -1.30
N ASP A 155 -1.57 13.78 -2.22
CA ASP A 155 -2.02 12.60 -2.98
C ASP A 155 -2.60 11.46 -2.13
N THR A 156 -3.10 11.74 -0.92
CA THR A 156 -3.79 10.74 -0.09
C THR A 156 -5.24 10.48 -0.53
N GLY A 157 -5.88 11.47 -1.16
CA GLY A 157 -7.31 11.44 -1.47
C GLY A 157 -8.21 11.43 -0.24
N ALA A 158 -7.66 11.73 0.94
CA ALA A 158 -8.39 11.77 2.20
C ALA A 158 -8.91 13.18 2.49
N HIS A 159 -10.03 13.26 3.21
CA HIS A 159 -10.60 14.52 3.69
C HIS A 159 -9.96 15.02 5.00
N VAL A 160 -9.02 14.25 5.57
CA VAL A 160 -8.34 14.53 6.84
C VAL A 160 -6.84 14.36 6.65
N GLY A 161 -6.06 15.35 7.10
CA GLY A 161 -4.59 15.33 7.12
C GLY A 161 -4.03 14.78 8.44
N ARG A 162 -2.71 14.54 8.48
CA ARG A 162 -2.05 13.92 9.65
C ARG A 162 -2.17 14.76 10.91
N ALA A 163 -2.04 16.08 10.79
CA ALA A 163 -2.17 17.00 11.93
C ALA A 163 -3.57 16.92 12.55
N ALA A 164 -4.62 17.09 11.73
CA ALA A 164 -6.00 17.00 12.19
C ALA A 164 -6.34 15.62 12.80
N MET A 165 -5.78 14.53 12.27
CA MET A 165 -5.93 13.20 12.85
C MET A 165 -5.31 13.10 14.25
N ILE A 166 -4.10 13.63 14.44
CA ILE A 166 -3.44 13.66 15.75
C ILE A 166 -4.19 14.57 16.71
N ASP A 167 -4.54 15.78 16.30
CA ASP A 167 -5.28 16.74 17.12
C ASP A 167 -6.60 16.15 17.62
N ALA A 168 -7.35 15.48 16.73
CA ALA A 168 -8.59 14.80 17.09
C ALA A 168 -8.37 13.68 18.10
N LEU A 169 -7.24 12.97 18.06
CA LEU A 169 -6.91 11.95 19.06
C LEU A 169 -6.54 12.57 20.41
N LEU A 170 -5.71 13.61 20.41
CA LEU A 170 -5.27 14.28 21.64
C LEU A 170 -6.43 15.01 22.34
N ALA A 171 -7.40 15.53 21.59
CA ALA A 171 -8.58 16.18 22.15
C ALA A 171 -9.54 15.23 22.89
N ARG A 172 -9.40 13.91 22.77
CA ARG A 172 -10.29 12.94 23.43
C ARG A 172 -10.04 12.88 24.93
N HIS A 173 -11.13 12.80 25.71
CA HIS A 173 -11.13 12.43 27.14
C HIS A 173 -10.88 10.93 27.35
N ASP A 174 -9.84 10.41 26.70
CA ASP A 174 -9.45 9.01 26.73
C ASP A 174 -8.01 8.92 27.26
N THR A 175 -7.82 8.24 28.38
CA THR A 175 -6.51 8.17 29.05
C THR A 175 -5.62 7.07 28.50
N SER A 176 -6.06 6.33 27.48
CA SER A 176 -5.27 5.23 26.92
C SER A 176 -3.94 5.74 26.34
N PRO A 177 -2.85 4.96 26.44
CA PRO A 177 -1.59 5.29 25.78
C PRO A 177 -1.78 5.43 24.27
N ILE A 178 -1.03 6.33 23.65
CA ILE A 178 -1.02 6.55 22.20
C ILE A 178 0.38 6.23 21.71
N VAL A 179 0.51 5.25 20.81
CA VAL A 179 1.80 4.86 20.23
C VAL A 179 1.86 5.36 18.79
N ILE A 180 2.69 6.37 18.52
CA ILE A 180 2.85 6.95 17.20
C ILE A 180 4.09 6.37 16.53
N LYS A 181 3.91 5.79 15.33
CA LYS A 181 5.01 5.37 14.47
C LYS A 181 5.11 6.25 13.22
N PRO A 182 6.23 6.97 13.03
CA PRO A 182 6.50 7.72 11.80
C PRO A 182 6.62 6.82 10.57
N HIS A 183 6.38 7.38 9.38
CA HIS A 183 6.64 6.66 8.14
C HIS A 183 8.16 6.58 7.88
N PRO A 184 8.75 5.40 7.60
CA PRO A 184 10.20 5.23 7.52
C PRO A 184 10.88 5.96 6.35
N ARG A 185 10.10 6.48 5.40
CA ARG A 185 10.57 7.26 4.25
C ARG A 185 10.13 8.73 4.28
N ASP A 186 9.55 9.17 5.38
CA ASP A 186 9.22 10.56 5.58
C ASP A 186 10.31 11.22 6.42
N THR A 187 11.00 12.17 5.81
CA THR A 187 12.11 12.92 6.41
C THR A 187 11.81 14.42 6.39
N SER A 188 10.53 14.79 6.28
CA SER A 188 10.12 16.20 6.25
C SER A 188 10.13 16.82 7.65
N ASP A 189 10.59 18.06 7.73
CA ASP A 189 10.59 18.86 8.96
C ASP A 189 9.15 19.03 9.50
N GLU A 190 8.17 19.21 8.61
CA GLU A 190 6.75 19.29 8.96
C GLU A 190 6.29 18.07 9.79
N THR A 191 6.72 16.88 9.41
CA THR A 191 6.37 15.65 10.13
C THR A 191 7.11 15.56 11.45
N ALA A 192 8.37 15.99 11.50
CA ALA A 192 9.16 16.02 12.71
C ALA A 192 8.54 16.98 13.75
N ASP A 193 8.14 18.18 13.32
CA ASP A 193 7.50 19.19 14.16
C ASP A 193 6.15 18.72 14.69
N LEU A 194 5.33 18.10 13.84
CA LEU A 194 4.06 17.51 14.24
C LEU A 194 4.24 16.44 15.33
N ILE A 195 5.20 15.54 15.15
CA ILE A 195 5.52 14.48 16.11
C ILE A 195 6.05 15.08 17.42
N ALA A 196 6.93 16.08 17.33
CA ALA A 196 7.49 16.76 18.50
C ALA A 196 6.42 17.50 19.30
N ALA A 197 5.42 18.11 18.63
CA ALA A 197 4.27 18.71 19.28
C ALA A 197 3.40 17.65 19.98
N ALA A 198 3.08 16.55 19.30
CA ALA A 198 2.28 15.46 19.85
C ALA A 198 2.94 14.79 21.08
N ALA A 199 4.27 14.63 21.05
CA ALA A 199 5.05 14.02 22.12
C ALA A 199 5.05 14.81 23.44
N ARG A 200 4.51 16.03 23.46
CA ARG A 200 4.30 16.81 24.71
C ARG A 200 3.13 16.27 25.54
N ASP A 201 2.22 15.52 24.94
CA ASP A 201 1.14 14.86 25.66
C ASP A 201 1.68 13.62 26.40
N PRO A 202 1.45 13.49 27.71
CA PRO A 202 2.01 12.39 28.51
C PRO A 202 1.49 10.99 28.10
N ARG A 203 0.41 10.92 27.31
CA ARG A 203 -0.10 9.65 26.76
C ARG A 203 0.71 9.17 25.55
N VAL A 204 1.46 10.05 24.89
CA VAL A 204 2.10 9.77 23.60
C VAL A 204 3.48 9.15 23.78
N ARG A 205 3.69 8.00 23.13
CA ARG A 205 5.00 7.37 22.90
C ARG A 205 5.27 7.31 21.41
N VAL A 206 6.33 8.00 20.97
CA VAL A 206 6.82 7.90 19.59
C VAL A 206 7.83 6.75 19.52
N THR A 207 7.70 5.85 18.55
CA THR A 207 8.61 4.70 18.42
C THR A 207 8.85 4.26 16.98
N GLY A 208 10.05 3.71 16.73
CA GLY A 208 10.41 3.01 15.50
C GLY A 208 10.16 1.50 15.55
N ALA A 209 9.63 0.97 16.66
CA ALA A 209 9.40 -0.46 16.93
C ALA A 209 8.74 -1.21 15.78
N ASN A 210 8.94 -2.52 15.70
CA ASN A 210 8.27 -3.36 14.72
C ASN A 210 6.74 -3.15 14.79
N ILE A 211 6.08 -2.96 13.64
CA ILE A 211 4.63 -2.71 13.64
C ILE A 211 3.85 -3.81 14.34
N HIS A 212 4.33 -5.06 14.31
CA HIS A 212 3.62 -6.17 14.92
C HIS A 212 3.72 -6.18 16.44
N ASP A 213 4.76 -5.57 17.04
CA ASP A 213 4.81 -5.33 18.49
C ASP A 213 3.75 -4.32 18.89
N ILE A 214 3.69 -3.20 18.15
CA ILE A 214 2.69 -2.14 18.34
C ILE A 214 1.28 -2.70 18.22
N LEU A 215 0.98 -3.42 17.14
CA LEU A 215 -0.34 -3.98 16.87
C LEU A 215 -0.74 -5.06 17.88
N SER A 216 0.21 -5.84 18.41
CA SER A 216 -0.09 -6.87 19.42
C SER A 216 -0.59 -6.30 20.75
N ALA A 217 -0.22 -5.05 21.06
CA ALA A 217 -0.63 -4.34 22.26
C ALA A 217 -1.79 -3.35 22.03
N ALA A 218 -2.15 -3.09 20.77
CA ALA A 218 -3.14 -2.09 20.40
C ALA A 218 -4.57 -2.56 20.62
N ARG A 219 -5.46 -1.66 21.06
CA ARG A 219 -6.91 -1.89 21.06
C ARG A 219 -7.63 -1.30 19.85
N VAL A 220 -6.99 -0.34 19.19
CA VAL A 220 -7.47 0.32 17.98
C VAL A 220 -6.26 0.86 17.22
N THR A 221 -6.35 0.86 15.89
CA THR A 221 -5.38 1.49 15.01
C THR A 221 -6.00 2.72 14.37
N VAL A 222 -5.22 3.78 14.22
CA VAL A 222 -5.63 5.01 13.56
C VAL A 222 -4.62 5.31 12.46
N THR A 223 -5.11 5.39 11.22
CA THR A 223 -4.30 5.71 10.05
C THR A 223 -5.20 6.28 8.96
N ILE A 224 -4.64 7.02 8.02
CA ILE A 224 -5.40 7.60 6.91
C ILE A 224 -5.53 6.57 5.77
N ASN A 225 -4.43 6.14 5.17
CA ASN A 225 -4.46 5.12 4.10
C ASN A 225 -3.19 4.24 4.05
N SER A 226 -2.50 4.10 5.17
CA SER A 226 -1.32 3.26 5.28
C SER A 226 -1.66 1.78 5.03
N ALA A 227 -0.73 1.05 4.40
CA ALA A 227 -0.82 -0.40 4.27
C ALA A 227 -0.98 -1.11 5.62
N VAL A 228 -0.47 -0.48 6.69
CA VAL A 228 -0.56 -1.01 8.07
C VAL A 228 -2.02 -1.10 8.53
N GLY A 229 -2.96 -0.32 7.98
CA GLY A 229 -4.39 -0.49 8.26
C GLY A 229 -4.89 -1.91 7.93
N LEU A 230 -4.50 -2.46 6.77
CA LEU A 230 -4.83 -3.85 6.44
C LEU A 230 -4.09 -4.86 7.33
N GLU A 231 -2.85 -4.57 7.72
CA GLU A 231 -2.09 -5.42 8.66
C GLU A 231 -2.70 -5.41 10.07
N SER A 232 -3.35 -4.32 10.46
CA SER A 232 -4.07 -4.18 11.74
C SER A 232 -5.29 -5.10 11.78
N LEU A 233 -6.02 -5.19 10.67
CA LEU A 233 -7.12 -6.18 10.52
C LEU A 233 -6.60 -7.62 10.63
N MET A 234 -5.37 -7.89 10.18
CA MET A 234 -4.75 -9.21 10.38
C MET A 234 -4.48 -9.51 11.86
N HIS A 235 -4.18 -8.49 12.67
CA HIS A 235 -4.11 -8.60 14.14
C HIS A 235 -5.49 -8.64 14.81
N ARG A 236 -6.59 -8.44 14.05
CA ARG A 236 -7.95 -8.23 14.56
C ARG A 236 -8.07 -7.00 15.45
N VAL A 237 -7.23 -6.00 15.18
CA VAL A 237 -7.33 -4.68 15.80
C VAL A 237 -8.29 -3.85 14.94
N PRO A 238 -9.36 -3.26 15.52
CA PRO A 238 -10.22 -2.30 14.83
C PRO A 238 -9.40 -1.15 14.24
N VAL A 239 -9.81 -0.65 13.07
CA VAL A 239 -9.16 0.45 12.32
C VAL A 239 -10.17 1.56 12.08
#